data_AF-A0A536KD22-F1
#
_entry.id   AF-A0A536KD22-F1
#
_cell.length_a   1.000
_cell.length_b   1.000
_cell.length_c   1.000
_cell.angle_alpha   90.00
_cell.angle_beta   90.00
_cell.angle_gamma   90.00
#
_symmetry.space_group_name_H-M   'P 1'
#
loop_
_entity.id
_entity.type
_entity.pdbx_description
1 polymer ?
#
loop_
_entity_poly.entity_id
_entity_poly.type
_entity_poly.pdbx_seq_one_letter_code
_entity_poly.pdbx_strand_id
1 'polypeptide(L)'
;MPRRQAFAAAFALLPLAVMLACGPVSKPVDPEAQQVRDAASRRAWDALTRLEGARGGADWGAYLSQFSAAPDAPAFDRLAEEWTVEAQAADLARQFLYATAGGVQDGQPKDVMGLGAALDKASARDAAAGVVTEPAVDLGVRLGGYMQLDVDAQIEQHDALRDDLQSAVDLLNGRADAKAHVLSVAGGLDALVAAAQTVGVPAALNQQIADAKAAAAAASTDDELRGATAKAQAASDALTSIINRTDSAPLPPCLPGGGGGQYIWIHLETQQLVAYQDGCPVMAMPVTTGRPALPTDRGTFRIFYKTPWYHMVSPWPKGSPFYYPPTWVRYAMEFVGDGTFIHNADWQPDDSYGPGSEYGPYASHGCVHVQDGPLVKLYAWAQLGAVVHVSD
;
A
#
# COMPACT_ATOMS: atom_id res chain seq x y z
N MET A 1 19.97 8.68 36.14
CA MET A 1 20.81 9.46 37.09
C MET A 1 21.26 10.71 36.36
N PRO A 2 20.84 11.93 36.73
CA PRO A 2 21.08 12.54 38.05
C PRO A 2 19.86 13.32 38.62
N ARG A 3 19.32 12.89 39.77
CA ARG A 3 18.34 13.70 40.56
C ARG A 3 18.59 13.65 42.08
N ARG A 4 19.64 12.94 42.52
CA ARG A 4 19.90 12.69 43.95
C ARG A 4 20.69 13.80 44.69
N GLN A 5 20.99 14.94 44.06
CA GLN A 5 21.89 15.95 44.65
C GLN A 5 21.24 17.28 45.03
N ALA A 6 19.94 17.51 44.78
CA ALA A 6 19.31 18.79 45.11
C ALA A 6 18.76 18.91 46.54
N PHE A 7 18.66 17.82 47.31
CA PHE A 7 17.96 17.85 48.62
C PHE A 7 18.83 17.53 49.85
N ALA A 8 20.13 17.26 49.67
CA ALA A 8 21.05 17.00 50.79
C ALA A 8 21.58 18.28 51.48
N ALA A 9 21.20 19.48 51.02
CA ALA A 9 21.78 20.75 51.50
C ALA A 9 20.94 21.47 52.59
N ALA A 10 19.85 20.89 53.08
CA ALA A 10 19.03 21.52 54.13
C ALA A 10 19.50 21.18 55.58
N PHE A 11 20.50 20.31 55.74
CA PHE A 11 20.97 19.83 57.05
C PHE A 11 22.46 20.14 57.28
N ALA A 12 22.87 21.41 57.14
CA ALA A 12 24.11 21.92 57.75
C ALA A 12 24.20 23.44 57.56
N LEU A 13 23.86 24.22 58.60
CA LEU A 13 24.49 25.50 59.00
C LEU A 13 23.51 26.30 59.87
N LEU A 14 23.58 26.08 61.19
CA LEU A 14 23.31 27.14 62.16
C LEU A 14 24.25 26.92 63.34
N PRO A 15 25.21 27.83 63.54
CA PRO A 15 25.26 28.48 64.84
C PRO A 15 25.55 30.01 64.79
N LEU A 16 24.81 30.71 65.65
CA LEU A 16 25.18 31.87 66.48
C LEU A 16 25.60 33.22 65.84
N ALA A 17 24.78 34.26 66.03
CA ALA A 17 25.08 35.38 66.94
C ALA A 17 23.94 36.42 67.03
N VAL A 18 23.72 36.87 68.27
CA VAL A 18 22.71 37.79 68.80
C VAL A 18 22.97 39.25 68.42
N MET A 19 21.92 40.06 68.18
CA MET A 19 21.86 41.45 68.71
C MET A 19 20.41 41.99 68.85
N LEU A 20 20.07 42.26 70.11
CA LEU A 20 19.14 43.25 70.70
C LEU A 20 17.80 43.55 70.00
N ALA A 21 16.74 42.96 70.54
CA ALA A 21 15.48 43.66 70.85
C ALA A 21 14.85 43.03 72.10
N CYS A 22 14.55 43.82 73.13
CA CYS A 22 13.79 43.39 74.31
C CYS A 22 12.37 42.99 73.90
N GLY A 23 12.14 41.69 73.69
CA GLY A 23 10.83 41.04 73.68
C GLY A 23 10.70 40.10 74.88
N PRO A 24 9.48 39.70 75.29
CA PRO A 24 9.28 38.89 76.48
C PRO A 24 10.05 37.58 76.37
N VAL A 25 10.72 37.20 77.47
CA VAL A 25 11.44 35.94 77.64
C VAL A 25 10.52 34.79 77.21
N SER A 26 10.84 34.16 76.08
CA SER A 26 10.21 32.92 75.66
C SER A 26 10.41 31.89 76.77
N LYS A 27 9.32 31.22 77.18
CA LYS A 27 9.37 30.15 78.18
C LYS A 27 10.46 29.14 77.78
N PRO A 28 11.21 28.57 78.73
CA PRO A 28 12.12 27.47 78.41
C PRO A 28 11.32 26.36 77.73
N VAL A 29 11.72 26.03 76.50
CA VAL A 29 11.16 24.89 75.76
C VAL A 29 11.60 23.65 76.54
N ASP A 30 10.62 22.83 76.94
CA ASP A 30 10.87 21.55 77.60
C ASP A 30 11.64 20.63 76.62
N PRO A 31 12.90 20.24 76.94
CA PRO A 31 13.72 19.42 76.06
C PRO A 31 13.09 18.06 75.73
N GLU A 32 12.32 17.49 76.66
CA GLU A 32 11.63 16.22 76.45
C GLU A 32 10.47 16.40 75.47
N ALA A 33 9.66 17.45 75.64
CA ALA A 33 8.57 17.79 74.71
C ALA A 33 9.09 18.11 73.29
N GLN A 34 10.24 18.79 73.18
CA GLN A 34 10.89 19.05 71.90
C GLN A 34 11.35 17.75 71.22
N GLN A 35 11.98 16.84 71.98
CA GLN A 35 12.42 15.55 71.46
C GLN A 35 11.25 14.69 70.96
N VAL A 36 10.13 14.69 71.67
CA VAL A 36 8.89 13.98 71.27
C VAL A 36 8.32 14.57 69.97
N ARG A 37 8.27 15.90 69.85
CA ARG A 37 7.82 16.58 68.62
C ARG A 37 8.72 16.28 67.43
N ASP A 38 10.04 16.30 67.62
CA ASP A 38 11.01 16.02 66.56
C ASP A 38 10.95 14.56 66.09
N ALA A 39 10.62 13.62 67.00
CA ALA A 39 10.39 12.23 66.63
C ALA A 39 9.10 12.05 65.82
N ALA A 40 8.01 12.75 66.21
CA ALA A 40 6.75 12.72 65.49
C ALA A 40 6.88 13.35 64.09
N SER A 41 7.58 14.48 63.96
CA SER A 41 7.81 15.12 62.66
C SER A 41 8.59 14.23 61.69
N ARG A 42 9.58 13.48 62.17
CA ARG A 42 10.29 12.46 61.36
C ARG A 42 9.34 11.36 60.89
N ARG A 43 8.47 10.83 61.75
CA ARG A 43 7.48 9.82 61.35
C ARG A 43 6.52 10.34 60.28
N ALA A 44 6.03 11.56 60.42
CA ALA A 44 5.18 12.21 59.43
C ALA A 44 5.91 12.42 58.09
N TRP A 45 7.17 12.85 58.13
CA TRP A 45 7.99 13.01 56.92
C TRP A 45 8.26 11.68 56.22
N ASP A 46 8.55 10.62 56.98
CA ASP A 46 8.71 9.27 56.44
C ASP A 46 7.41 8.75 55.82
N ALA A 47 6.25 9.06 56.43
CA ALA A 47 4.94 8.71 55.87
C ALA A 47 4.66 9.46 54.56
N LEU A 48 4.95 10.76 54.49
CA LEU A 48 4.83 11.55 53.27
C LEU A 48 5.73 11.02 52.15
N THR A 49 6.97 10.65 52.49
CA THR A 49 7.92 10.08 51.52
C THR A 49 7.42 8.74 50.96
N ARG A 50 6.80 7.91 51.79
CA ARG A 50 6.16 6.66 51.33
C ARG A 50 4.96 6.95 50.43
N LEU A 51 4.12 7.91 50.82
CA LEU A 51 2.98 8.34 50.01
C LEU A 51 3.44 8.89 48.65
N GLU A 52 4.51 9.68 48.60
CA GLU A 52 5.10 10.16 47.33
C GLU A 52 5.54 9.00 46.44
N GLY A 53 6.25 8.04 47.02
CA GLY A 53 6.64 6.82 46.33
C GLY A 53 5.45 6.03 45.79
N ALA A 54 4.38 5.88 46.59
CA ALA A 54 3.20 5.05 46.30
C ALA A 54 2.17 5.71 45.36
N ARG A 55 1.98 7.03 45.48
CA ARG A 55 0.99 7.78 44.70
C ARG A 55 1.55 8.31 43.39
N GLY A 56 2.83 8.68 43.35
CA GLY A 56 3.39 9.40 42.20
C GLY A 56 2.76 10.78 42.02
N GLY A 57 2.92 11.38 40.85
CA GLY A 57 2.45 12.75 40.59
C GLY A 57 3.43 13.83 41.05
N ALA A 58 3.17 15.06 40.61
CA ALA A 58 4.02 16.23 40.87
C ALA A 58 3.44 17.24 41.87
N ASP A 59 2.14 17.13 42.21
CA ASP A 59 1.47 18.11 43.08
C ASP A 59 1.48 17.68 44.55
N TRP A 60 2.43 18.23 45.30
CA TRP A 60 2.64 17.96 46.72
C TRP A 60 2.43 19.19 47.62
N GLY A 61 1.99 20.31 47.05
CA GLY A 61 1.93 21.60 47.76
C GLY A 61 1.02 21.57 48.99
N ALA A 62 -0.13 20.90 48.88
CA ALA A 62 -1.08 20.76 49.97
C ALA A 62 -0.48 19.96 51.16
N TYR A 63 0.18 18.84 50.88
CA TYR A 63 0.82 17.99 51.90
C TYR A 63 1.96 18.73 52.62
N LEU A 64 2.80 19.44 51.87
CA LEU A 64 3.89 20.24 52.45
C LEU A 64 3.35 21.39 53.33
N SER A 65 2.23 22.00 52.94
CA SER A 65 1.54 23.01 53.74
C SER A 65 0.99 22.43 55.05
N GLN A 66 0.32 21.27 54.98
CA GLN A 66 -0.17 20.55 56.17
C GLN A 66 0.98 20.19 57.13
N PHE A 67 2.09 19.67 56.60
CA PHE A 67 3.29 19.37 57.39
C PHE A 67 3.83 20.60 58.12
N SER A 68 3.93 21.72 57.40
CA SER A 68 4.48 22.97 57.94
C SER A 68 3.56 23.61 58.99
N ALA A 69 2.25 23.39 58.89
CA ALA A 69 1.24 23.93 59.79
C ALA A 69 1.06 23.12 61.09
N ALA A 70 1.66 21.92 61.20
CA ALA A 70 1.49 21.05 62.37
C ALA A 70 2.09 21.67 63.65
N PRO A 71 1.26 22.00 64.67
CA PRO A 71 1.73 22.75 65.84
C PRO A 71 2.54 21.90 66.83
N ASP A 72 2.21 20.61 66.98
CA ASP A 72 2.70 19.76 68.07
C ASP A 72 2.88 18.30 67.65
N ALA A 73 3.39 17.46 68.57
CA ALA A 73 3.61 16.04 68.31
C ALA A 73 2.32 15.27 67.94
N PRO A 74 1.18 15.44 68.65
CA PRO A 74 -0.08 14.81 68.24
C PRO A 74 -0.56 15.18 66.84
N ALA A 75 -0.34 16.43 66.39
CA ALA A 75 -0.66 16.81 65.03
C ALA A 75 0.21 16.09 63.99
N PHE A 76 1.52 15.96 64.24
CA PHE A 76 2.39 15.17 63.36
C PHE A 76 2.02 13.69 63.36
N ASP A 77 1.68 13.11 64.52
CA ASP A 77 1.29 11.70 64.60
C ASP A 77 0.00 11.43 63.81
N ARG A 78 -0.99 12.34 63.84
CA ARG A 78 -2.19 12.26 62.98
C ARG A 78 -1.83 12.28 61.50
N LEU A 79 -0.99 13.22 61.05
CA LEU A 79 -0.53 13.26 59.66
C LEU A 79 0.21 11.97 59.28
N ALA A 80 1.04 11.43 60.17
CA ALA A 80 1.75 10.18 59.93
C ALA A 80 0.81 8.98 59.76
N GLU A 81 -0.25 8.89 60.55
CA GLU A 81 -1.29 7.86 60.44
C GLU A 81 -2.09 8.01 59.15
N GLU A 82 -2.61 9.21 58.87
CA GLU A 82 -3.40 9.52 57.68
C GLU A 82 -2.63 9.22 56.39
N TRP A 83 -1.40 9.75 56.25
CA TRP A 83 -0.60 9.53 55.04
C TRP A 83 -0.09 8.10 54.92
N THR A 84 0.04 7.35 56.03
CA THR A 84 0.35 5.91 55.96
C THR A 84 -0.82 5.13 55.37
N VAL A 85 -2.06 5.46 55.73
CA VAL A 85 -3.25 4.83 55.14
C VAL A 85 -3.39 5.21 53.67
N GLU A 86 -3.19 6.48 53.32
CA GLU A 86 -3.19 6.93 51.91
C GLU A 86 -2.11 6.22 51.09
N ALA A 87 -0.90 6.06 51.63
CA ALA A 87 0.18 5.37 50.93
C ALA A 87 -0.17 3.91 50.64
N GLN A 88 -0.79 3.21 51.60
CA GLN A 88 -1.25 1.82 51.41
C GLN A 88 -2.34 1.72 50.34
N ALA A 89 -3.27 2.67 50.30
CA ALA A 89 -4.30 2.73 49.27
C ALA A 89 -3.69 2.96 47.87
N ALA A 90 -2.75 3.91 47.75
CA ALA A 90 -2.05 4.19 46.52
C ALA A 90 -1.19 3.01 46.03
N ASP A 91 -0.52 2.30 46.96
CA ASP A 91 0.22 1.08 46.63
C ASP A 91 -0.70 -0.03 46.08
N LEU A 92 -1.89 -0.19 46.65
CA LEU A 92 -2.88 -1.16 46.17
C LEU A 92 -3.40 -0.76 44.77
N ALA A 93 -3.72 0.52 44.57
CA ALA A 93 -4.13 1.06 43.28
C ALA A 93 -3.05 0.81 42.21
N ARG A 94 -1.78 1.00 42.56
CA ARG A 94 -0.66 0.76 41.66
C ARG A 94 -0.47 -0.71 41.33
N GLN A 95 -0.57 -1.59 42.32
CA GLN A 95 -0.52 -3.03 42.10
C GLN A 95 -1.65 -3.48 41.17
N PHE A 96 -2.86 -2.95 41.35
CA PHE A 96 -3.98 -3.22 40.46
C PHE A 96 -3.72 -2.75 39.02
N LEU A 97 -3.23 -1.52 38.84
CA LEU A 97 -2.89 -0.97 37.54
C LEU A 97 -1.83 -1.83 36.84
N TYR A 98 -0.73 -2.16 37.52
CA TYR A 98 0.34 -2.98 36.94
C TYR A 98 -0.12 -4.41 36.65
N ALA A 99 -0.97 -5.00 37.49
CA ALA A 99 -1.52 -6.33 37.22
C ALA A 99 -2.36 -6.32 35.94
N THR A 100 -3.23 -5.32 35.79
CA THR A 100 -4.10 -5.14 34.61
C THR A 100 -3.28 -4.86 33.35
N ALA A 101 -2.21 -4.08 33.47
CA ALA A 101 -1.27 -3.76 32.39
C ALA A 101 -0.31 -4.90 32.01
N GLY A 102 -0.44 -6.09 32.62
CA GLY A 102 0.45 -7.22 32.35
C GLY A 102 1.87 -7.06 32.89
N GLY A 103 2.06 -6.16 33.85
CA GLY A 103 3.30 -5.92 34.59
C GLY A 103 3.77 -4.47 34.55
N VAL A 104 5.03 -4.30 34.91
CA VAL A 104 5.72 -3.00 34.96
C VAL A 104 6.90 -2.97 33.98
N GLN A 105 7.09 -1.84 33.32
CA GLN A 105 8.25 -1.54 32.48
C GLN A 105 8.71 -0.12 32.81
N ASP A 106 9.99 0.04 33.19
CA ASP A 106 10.59 1.33 33.56
C ASP A 106 9.81 2.13 34.64
N GLY A 107 9.15 1.40 35.55
CA GLY A 107 8.34 1.99 36.61
C GLY A 107 6.95 2.45 36.16
N GLN A 108 6.50 2.06 34.97
CA GLN A 108 5.20 2.42 34.39
C GLN A 108 4.44 1.17 33.94
N PRO A 109 3.12 1.27 33.67
CA PRO A 109 2.32 0.15 33.20
C PRO A 109 2.86 -0.40 31.87
N LYS A 110 3.11 -1.71 31.82
CA LYS A 110 3.89 -2.33 30.73
C LYS A 110 3.22 -2.24 29.36
N ASP A 111 1.90 -2.35 29.30
CA ASP A 111 1.13 -2.31 28.05
C ASP A 111 1.25 -0.97 27.33
N VAL A 112 0.99 0.17 28.00
CA VAL A 112 1.10 1.50 27.39
C VAL A 112 2.55 1.84 27.02
N MET A 113 3.53 1.36 27.79
CA MET A 113 4.95 1.50 27.43
C MET A 113 5.32 0.68 26.19
N GLY A 114 4.81 -0.55 26.09
CA GLY A 114 4.97 -1.39 24.91
C GLY A 114 4.31 -0.79 23.67
N LEU A 115 3.11 -0.24 23.82
CA LEU A 115 2.39 0.44 22.74
C LEU A 115 3.06 1.75 22.32
N GLY A 116 3.63 2.52 23.25
CA GLY A 116 4.44 3.69 22.92
C GLY A 116 5.65 3.33 22.06
N ALA A 117 6.38 2.27 22.42
CA ALA A 117 7.50 1.78 21.61
C ALA A 117 7.04 1.25 20.23
N ALA A 118 5.86 0.62 20.16
CA ALA A 118 5.27 0.17 18.91
C ALA A 118 4.85 1.36 18.02
N LEU A 119 4.33 2.43 18.62
CA LEU A 119 3.95 3.66 17.94
C LEU A 119 5.17 4.33 17.30
N ASP A 120 6.28 4.46 18.05
CA ASP A 120 7.53 5.00 17.52
C ASP A 120 8.04 4.21 16.31
N LYS A 121 7.98 2.87 16.41
CA LYS A 121 8.39 1.97 15.32
C LYS A 121 7.49 2.12 14.09
N ALA A 122 6.17 2.19 14.28
CA ALA A 122 5.21 2.34 13.20
C ALA A 122 5.35 3.71 12.53
N SER A 123 5.51 4.78 13.31
CA SER A 123 5.77 6.14 12.82
C SER A 123 7.07 6.22 12.00
N ALA A 124 8.15 5.59 12.47
CA ALA A 124 9.40 5.52 11.72
C ALA A 124 9.26 4.77 10.39
N ARG A 125 8.44 3.70 10.36
CA ARG A 125 8.13 2.94 9.15
C ARG A 125 7.37 3.80 8.13
N ASP A 126 6.37 4.54 8.59
CA ASP A 126 5.59 5.46 7.75
C ASP A 126 6.44 6.60 7.20
N ALA A 127 7.28 7.21 8.05
CA ALA A 127 8.23 8.23 7.62
C ALA A 127 9.19 7.71 6.54
N ALA A 128 9.71 6.48 6.71
CA ALA A 128 10.56 5.83 5.71
C ALA A 128 9.82 5.49 4.40
N ALA A 129 8.51 5.22 4.48
CA ALA A 129 7.65 5.00 3.32
C ALA A 129 7.17 6.31 2.65
N GLY A 130 7.44 7.47 3.26
CA GLY A 130 7.02 8.78 2.77
C GLY A 130 5.51 9.04 2.93
N VAL A 131 4.89 8.44 3.95
CA VAL A 131 3.47 8.63 4.27
C VAL A 131 3.30 9.36 5.61
N VAL A 132 2.13 9.96 5.82
CA VAL A 132 1.82 10.76 7.02
C VAL A 132 1.90 9.93 8.30
N THR A 133 2.49 10.50 9.34
CA THR A 133 2.76 9.84 10.63
C THR A 133 1.77 10.19 11.74
N GLU A 134 0.74 11.00 11.46
CA GLU A 134 -0.25 11.39 12.46
C GLU A 134 -1.13 10.21 12.88
N PRO A 135 -1.48 10.02 14.17
CA PRO A 135 -1.32 10.97 15.28
C PRO A 135 -0.12 10.69 16.20
N ALA A 136 0.99 10.14 15.69
CA ALA A 136 2.08 9.63 16.53
C ALA A 136 2.69 10.67 17.48
N VAL A 137 2.87 11.91 17.01
CA VAL A 137 3.48 12.98 17.82
C VAL A 137 2.59 13.36 18.99
N ASP A 138 1.30 13.60 18.74
CA ASP A 138 0.33 13.98 19.76
C ASP A 138 0.16 12.89 20.82
N LEU A 139 0.11 11.62 20.40
CA LEU A 139 0.02 10.50 21.33
C LEU A 139 1.31 10.28 22.13
N GLY A 140 2.48 10.54 21.54
CA GLY A 140 3.74 10.55 22.28
C GLY A 140 3.76 11.60 23.40
N VAL A 141 3.24 12.80 23.13
CA VAL A 141 3.09 13.85 24.16
C VAL A 141 2.11 13.41 25.24
N ARG A 142 0.96 12.83 24.87
CA ARG A 142 -0.03 12.34 25.82
C ARG A 142 0.50 11.21 26.71
N LEU A 143 1.25 10.26 26.15
CA LEU A 143 1.93 9.21 26.91
C LEU A 143 2.94 9.81 27.90
N GLY A 144 3.72 10.81 27.47
CA GLY A 144 4.63 11.53 28.36
C GLY A 144 3.91 12.21 29.52
N GLY A 145 2.76 12.82 29.27
CA GLY A 145 1.90 13.41 30.31
C GLY A 145 1.33 12.37 31.28
N TYR A 146 0.84 11.24 30.75
CA TYR A 146 0.32 10.12 31.53
C TYR A 146 1.32 9.59 32.55
N MET A 147 2.59 9.49 32.19
CA MET A 147 3.66 9.02 33.09
C MET A 147 3.93 9.95 34.27
N GLN A 148 3.45 11.20 34.22
CA GLN A 148 3.62 12.19 35.30
C GLN A 148 2.39 12.28 36.22
N LEU A 149 1.30 11.55 35.92
CA LEU A 149 0.09 11.54 36.73
C LEU A 149 0.30 10.76 38.03
N ASP A 150 -0.50 11.09 39.04
CA ASP A 150 -0.68 10.19 40.18
C ASP A 150 -1.43 8.92 39.77
N VAL A 151 -1.35 7.89 40.61
CA VAL A 151 -1.91 6.56 40.32
C VAL A 151 -3.42 6.57 40.07
N ASP A 152 -4.18 7.45 40.71
CA ASP A 152 -5.64 7.51 40.53
C ASP A 152 -5.98 8.08 39.15
N ALA A 153 -5.33 9.18 38.79
CA ALA A 153 -5.46 9.79 37.46
C ALA A 153 -4.90 8.87 36.35
N GLN A 154 -3.84 8.10 36.64
CA GLN A 154 -3.36 7.07 35.73
C GLN A 154 -4.42 6.00 35.51
N ILE A 155 -5.07 5.49 36.55
CA ILE A 155 -6.13 4.47 36.41
C ILE A 155 -7.29 5.02 35.58
N GLU A 156 -7.74 6.26 35.84
CA GLU A 156 -8.85 6.89 35.12
C GLU A 156 -8.57 7.03 33.62
N GLN A 157 -7.34 7.36 33.24
CA GLN A 157 -6.97 7.63 31.84
C GLN A 157 -6.40 6.41 31.11
N HIS A 158 -6.10 5.33 31.83
CA HIS A 158 -5.30 4.21 31.31
C HIS A 158 -5.94 3.54 30.09
N ASP A 159 -7.18 3.08 30.21
CA ASP A 159 -7.85 2.33 29.14
C ASP A 159 -7.99 3.17 27.87
N ALA A 160 -8.39 4.44 28.00
CA ALA A 160 -8.51 5.34 26.86
C ALA A 160 -7.16 5.56 26.17
N LEU A 161 -6.08 5.80 26.94
CA LEU A 161 -4.75 5.96 26.37
C LEU A 161 -4.27 4.67 25.68
N ARG A 162 -4.47 3.51 26.29
CA ARG A 162 -4.09 2.21 25.71
C ARG A 162 -4.81 1.98 24.37
N ASP A 163 -6.12 2.21 24.33
CA ASP A 163 -6.93 1.98 23.14
C ASP A 163 -6.57 2.97 22.02
N ASP A 164 -6.28 4.23 22.35
CA ASP A 164 -5.81 5.25 21.40
C ASP A 164 -4.43 4.91 20.84
N LEU A 165 -3.49 4.47 21.68
CA LEU A 165 -2.17 4.02 21.25
C LEU A 165 -2.26 2.79 20.33
N GLN A 166 -3.07 1.79 20.70
CA GLN A 166 -3.27 0.59 19.87
C GLN A 166 -3.87 0.95 18.51
N SER A 167 -4.92 1.78 18.49
CA SER A 167 -5.57 2.22 17.24
C SER A 167 -4.60 2.99 16.34
N ALA A 168 -3.74 3.83 16.91
CA ALA A 168 -2.72 4.55 16.15
C ALA A 168 -1.63 3.61 15.60
N VAL A 169 -1.18 2.62 16.37
CA VAL A 169 -0.24 1.60 15.89
C VAL A 169 -0.82 0.84 14.69
N ASP A 170 -2.08 0.44 14.76
CA ASP A 170 -2.74 -0.28 13.67
C ASP A 170 -2.92 0.60 12.43
N LEU A 171 -3.32 1.86 12.61
CA LEU A 171 -3.46 2.85 11.54
C LEU A 171 -2.13 3.05 10.79
N LEU A 172 -1.05 3.31 11.51
CA LEU A 172 0.27 3.57 10.91
C LEU A 172 0.81 2.32 10.20
N ASN A 173 0.70 1.14 10.80
CA ASN A 173 1.10 -0.10 10.10
C ASN A 173 0.29 -0.30 8.81
N GLY A 174 -1.01 -0.01 8.84
CA GLY A 174 -1.88 -0.07 7.67
C GLY A 174 -1.45 0.89 6.55
N ARG A 175 -0.94 2.07 6.88
CA ARG A 175 -0.43 3.04 5.88
C ARG A 175 0.82 2.56 5.17
N ALA A 176 1.83 2.11 5.92
CA ALA A 176 3.03 1.53 5.32
C ALA A 176 2.70 0.31 4.45
N ASP A 177 1.78 -0.55 4.90
CA ASP A 177 1.32 -1.71 4.12
C ASP A 177 0.57 -1.28 2.85
N ALA A 178 -0.32 -0.29 2.94
CA ALA A 178 -1.03 0.26 1.79
C ALA A 178 -0.06 0.91 0.78
N LYS A 179 0.97 1.64 1.24
CA LYS A 179 2.00 2.21 0.39
C LYS A 179 2.80 1.12 -0.33
N ALA A 180 3.21 0.08 0.39
CA ALA A 180 3.91 -1.06 -0.21
C ALA A 180 3.03 -1.78 -1.24
N HIS A 181 1.75 -2.00 -0.93
CA HIS A 181 0.79 -2.62 -1.82
C HIS A 181 0.60 -1.83 -3.11
N VAL A 182 0.33 -0.52 -3.04
CA VAL A 182 0.09 0.29 -4.24
C VAL A 182 1.34 0.38 -5.14
N LEU A 183 2.53 0.45 -4.55
CA LEU A 183 3.80 0.40 -5.30
C LEU A 183 3.99 -0.97 -5.98
N SER A 184 3.61 -2.07 -5.32
CA SER A 184 3.67 -3.40 -5.90
C SER A 184 2.70 -3.55 -7.08
N VAL A 185 1.45 -3.09 -6.95
CA VAL A 185 0.46 -3.15 -8.04
C VAL A 185 0.93 -2.29 -9.21
N ALA A 186 1.37 -1.06 -8.95
CA ALA A 186 1.88 -0.15 -9.98
C ALA A 186 3.13 -0.69 -10.69
N GLY A 187 4.03 -1.37 -9.96
CA GLY A 187 5.19 -2.04 -10.54
C GLY A 187 4.84 -3.25 -11.40
N GLY A 188 3.74 -3.95 -11.07
CA GLY A 188 3.22 -5.08 -11.86
C GLY A 188 2.62 -4.67 -13.22
N LEU A 189 2.24 -3.41 -13.39
CA LEU A 189 1.64 -2.91 -14.63
C LEU A 189 2.58 -3.05 -15.83
N ASP A 190 3.89 -2.91 -15.65
CA ASP A 190 4.85 -3.00 -16.77
C ASP A 190 4.86 -4.40 -17.42
N ALA A 191 4.73 -5.46 -16.61
CA ALA A 191 4.64 -6.83 -17.09
C ALA A 191 3.30 -7.08 -17.82
N LEU A 192 2.20 -6.52 -17.30
CA LEU A 192 0.88 -6.60 -17.95
C LEU A 192 0.86 -5.84 -19.27
N VAL A 193 1.51 -4.67 -19.36
CA VAL A 193 1.69 -3.93 -20.60
C VAL A 193 2.46 -4.77 -21.61
N ALA A 194 3.59 -5.38 -21.21
CA ALA A 194 4.37 -6.24 -22.10
C ALA A 194 3.55 -7.44 -22.62
N ALA A 195 2.70 -8.03 -21.79
CA ALA A 195 1.78 -9.09 -22.22
C ALA A 195 0.72 -8.56 -23.21
N ALA A 196 0.15 -7.39 -22.94
CA ALA A 196 -0.87 -6.75 -23.77
C ALA A 196 -0.32 -6.16 -25.08
N GLN A 197 0.99 -5.89 -25.19
CA GLN A 197 1.63 -5.39 -26.43
C GLN A 197 1.49 -6.36 -27.60
N THR A 198 1.26 -7.64 -27.35
CA THR A 198 0.94 -8.61 -28.42
C THR A 198 -0.43 -8.37 -29.07
N VAL A 199 -1.28 -7.53 -28.47
CA VAL A 199 -2.69 -7.31 -28.82
C VAL A 199 -2.98 -5.86 -29.24
N GLY A 200 -2.07 -4.93 -28.94
CA GLY A 200 -2.28 -3.49 -29.12
C GLY A 200 -2.91 -2.83 -27.89
N VAL A 201 -2.21 -1.88 -27.26
CA VAL A 201 -2.67 -1.14 -26.08
C VAL A 201 -3.09 0.27 -26.49
N PRO A 202 -4.37 0.70 -26.25
CA PRO A 202 -4.83 2.04 -26.60
C PRO A 202 -4.00 3.14 -25.93
N ALA A 203 -3.73 4.24 -26.64
CA ALA A 203 -2.95 5.37 -26.12
C ALA A 203 -3.53 5.97 -24.82
N ALA A 204 -4.86 5.99 -24.69
CA ALA A 204 -5.52 6.44 -23.46
C ALA A 204 -5.20 5.54 -22.25
N LEU A 205 -5.04 4.22 -22.45
CA LEU A 205 -4.65 3.30 -21.39
C LEU A 205 -3.18 3.48 -20.99
N ASN A 206 -2.29 3.76 -21.95
CA ASN A 206 -0.90 4.12 -21.64
C ASN A 206 -0.81 5.35 -20.73
N GLN A 207 -1.64 6.37 -20.96
CA GLN A 207 -1.71 7.54 -20.08
C GLN A 207 -2.25 7.16 -18.69
N GLN A 208 -3.31 6.35 -18.59
CA GLN A 208 -3.85 5.89 -17.31
C GLN A 208 -2.83 5.11 -16.48
N ILE A 209 -2.02 4.27 -17.13
CA ILE A 209 -0.93 3.54 -16.48
C ILE A 209 0.13 4.50 -15.94
N ALA A 210 0.56 5.49 -16.74
CA ALA A 210 1.50 6.50 -16.30
C ALA A 210 0.97 7.30 -15.10
N ASP A 211 -0.29 7.72 -15.15
CA ASP A 211 -0.96 8.44 -14.07
C ASP A 211 -1.11 7.59 -12.81
N ALA A 212 -1.40 6.29 -12.94
CA ALA A 212 -1.47 5.36 -11.83
C ALA A 212 -0.11 5.18 -11.15
N LYS A 213 0.97 5.01 -11.93
CA LYS A 213 2.34 4.92 -11.40
C LYS A 213 2.78 6.20 -10.70
N ALA A 214 2.48 7.36 -11.30
CA ALA A 214 2.77 8.65 -10.68
C ALA A 214 1.99 8.86 -9.37
N ALA A 215 0.70 8.52 -9.36
CA ALA A 215 -0.12 8.58 -8.15
C ALA A 215 0.40 7.64 -7.05
N ALA A 216 0.77 6.41 -7.38
CA ALA A 216 1.35 5.45 -6.44
C ALA A 216 2.64 5.96 -5.80
N ALA A 217 3.51 6.58 -6.60
CA ALA A 217 4.76 7.18 -6.13
C ALA A 217 4.50 8.38 -5.20
N ALA A 218 3.59 9.28 -5.58
CA ALA A 218 3.32 10.52 -4.86
C ALA A 218 2.43 10.36 -3.61
N ALA A 219 1.62 9.29 -3.54
CA ALA A 219 0.65 9.13 -2.45
C ALA A 219 1.30 9.12 -1.07
N SER A 220 0.86 10.02 -0.20
CA SER A 220 1.40 10.25 1.15
C SER A 220 0.32 10.25 2.24
N THR A 221 -0.95 10.48 1.87
CA THR A 221 -2.11 10.50 2.77
C THR A 221 -3.04 9.31 2.56
N ASP A 222 -3.95 9.05 3.51
CA ASP A 222 -4.92 7.94 3.44
C ASP A 222 -5.81 8.00 2.20
N ASP A 223 -6.29 9.19 1.85
CA ASP A 223 -7.12 9.40 0.64
C ASP A 223 -6.29 9.20 -0.64
N GLU A 224 -5.05 9.69 -0.66
CA GLU A 224 -4.15 9.50 -1.81
C GLU A 224 -3.79 8.03 -2.01
N LEU A 225 -3.51 7.28 -0.93
CA LEU A 225 -3.22 5.85 -0.98
C LEU A 225 -4.41 5.07 -1.53
N ARG A 226 -5.63 5.35 -1.06
CA ARG A 226 -6.87 4.75 -1.59
C ARG A 226 -7.08 5.11 -3.05
N GLY A 227 -6.93 6.38 -3.41
CA GLY A 227 -7.09 6.87 -4.78
C GLY A 227 -6.07 6.27 -5.74
N ALA A 228 -4.81 6.18 -5.34
CA ALA A 228 -3.74 5.57 -6.14
C ALA A 228 -3.96 4.07 -6.32
N THR A 229 -4.40 3.36 -5.27
CA THR A 229 -4.74 1.93 -5.34
C THR A 229 -5.86 1.69 -6.34
N ALA A 230 -6.94 2.49 -6.28
CA ALA A 230 -8.05 2.37 -7.22
C ALA A 230 -7.62 2.62 -8.68
N LYS A 231 -6.75 3.61 -8.91
CA LYS A 231 -6.18 3.88 -10.26
C LYS A 231 -5.33 2.72 -10.77
N ALA A 232 -4.43 2.20 -9.93
CA ALA A 232 -3.55 1.09 -10.29
C ALA A 232 -4.34 -0.19 -10.57
N GLN A 233 -5.36 -0.49 -9.76
CA GLN A 233 -6.24 -1.64 -9.98
C GLN A 233 -7.04 -1.50 -11.27
N ALA A 234 -7.63 -0.33 -11.53
CA ALA A 234 -8.38 -0.09 -12.78
C ALA A 234 -7.51 -0.27 -14.03
N ALA A 235 -6.25 0.18 -13.99
CA ALA A 235 -5.28 -0.05 -15.07
C ALA A 235 -4.94 -1.55 -15.23
N SER A 236 -4.74 -2.26 -14.12
CA SER A 236 -4.50 -3.71 -14.13
C SER A 236 -5.68 -4.49 -14.72
N ASP A 237 -6.91 -4.16 -14.33
CA ASP A 237 -8.13 -4.81 -14.82
C ASP A 237 -8.34 -4.55 -16.31
N ALA A 238 -8.07 -3.31 -16.77
CA ALA A 238 -8.14 -2.96 -18.19
C ALA A 238 -7.11 -3.75 -19.02
N LEU A 239 -5.87 -3.86 -18.56
CA LEU A 239 -4.83 -4.66 -19.23
C LEU A 239 -5.20 -6.15 -19.26
N THR A 240 -5.68 -6.69 -18.14
CA THR A 240 -6.11 -8.09 -18.04
C THR A 240 -7.27 -8.39 -18.98
N SER A 241 -8.21 -7.44 -19.13
CA SER A 241 -9.31 -7.56 -20.09
C SER A 241 -8.82 -7.60 -21.54
N ILE A 242 -7.83 -6.79 -21.91
CA ILE A 242 -7.22 -6.81 -23.25
C ILE A 242 -6.54 -8.16 -23.51
N ILE A 243 -5.77 -8.66 -22.54
CA ILE A 243 -5.12 -9.96 -22.64
C ILE A 243 -6.18 -11.05 -22.86
N ASN A 244 -7.23 -11.09 -22.03
CA ASN A 244 -8.26 -12.11 -22.09
C ASN A 244 -9.20 -12.01 -23.32
N ARG A 245 -9.32 -10.82 -23.93
CA ARG A 245 -10.11 -10.63 -25.17
C ARG A 245 -9.57 -11.45 -26.34
N THR A 246 -8.27 -11.76 -26.35
CA THR A 246 -7.68 -12.60 -27.41
C THR A 246 -8.01 -14.09 -27.31
N ASP A 247 -8.57 -14.53 -26.18
CA ASP A 247 -8.94 -15.95 -25.97
C ASP A 247 -10.47 -16.19 -26.02
N SER A 248 -11.30 -15.13 -26.12
CA SER A 248 -12.73 -15.22 -25.76
C SER A 248 -13.74 -14.93 -26.89
N ALA A 249 -13.31 -14.63 -28.13
CA ALA A 249 -14.27 -14.64 -29.23
C ALA A 249 -14.80 -16.08 -29.39
N PRO A 250 -16.12 -16.34 -29.29
CA PRO A 250 -16.65 -17.68 -29.43
C PRO A 250 -16.19 -18.24 -30.76
N LEU A 251 -15.37 -19.29 -30.72
CA LEU A 251 -15.01 -20.00 -31.92
C LEU A 251 -16.32 -20.56 -32.53
N PRO A 252 -16.46 -20.55 -33.86
CA PRO A 252 -17.63 -21.14 -34.50
C PRO A 252 -17.75 -22.63 -34.13
N PRO A 253 -18.91 -23.27 -34.34
CA PRO A 253 -19.01 -24.72 -34.15
C PRO A 253 -18.05 -25.48 -35.09
N CYS A 254 -17.67 -26.71 -34.71
CA CYS A 254 -16.90 -27.58 -35.59
C CYS A 254 -17.66 -27.83 -36.91
N LEU A 255 -16.92 -27.95 -38.01
CA LEU A 255 -17.50 -28.17 -39.34
C LEU A 255 -18.17 -29.55 -39.42
N PRO A 256 -19.44 -29.64 -39.85
CA PRO A 256 -20.11 -30.92 -40.06
C PRO A 256 -19.37 -31.77 -41.11
N GLY A 257 -18.94 -32.98 -40.73
CA GLY A 257 -18.17 -33.87 -41.61
C GLY A 257 -16.64 -33.78 -41.49
N GLY A 258 -16.13 -32.99 -40.53
CA GLY A 258 -14.77 -33.02 -39.99
C GLY A 258 -13.67 -33.46 -40.97
N GLY A 259 -13.29 -32.59 -41.89
CA GLY A 259 -12.09 -32.81 -42.71
C GLY A 259 -10.85 -32.90 -41.82
N GLY A 260 -10.05 -33.96 -41.98
CA GLY A 260 -8.81 -34.12 -41.24
C GLY A 260 -7.74 -33.11 -41.66
N GLY A 261 -6.89 -32.71 -40.71
CA GLY A 261 -5.75 -31.83 -40.92
C GLY A 261 -6.02 -30.35 -40.64
N GLN A 262 -5.13 -29.50 -41.16
CA GLN A 262 -5.14 -28.05 -40.93
C GLN A 262 -5.88 -27.33 -42.04
N TYR A 263 -6.85 -26.50 -41.65
CA TYR A 263 -7.70 -25.75 -42.56
C TYR A 263 -7.83 -24.31 -42.08
N ILE A 264 -7.66 -23.34 -42.97
CA ILE A 264 -7.81 -21.91 -42.73
C ILE A 264 -8.98 -21.45 -43.58
N TRP A 265 -10.06 -21.01 -42.94
CA TRP A 265 -11.20 -20.40 -43.62
C TRP A 265 -11.06 -18.88 -43.56
N ILE A 266 -11.15 -18.21 -44.70
CA ILE A 266 -11.16 -16.76 -44.82
C ILE A 266 -12.51 -16.35 -45.41
N HIS A 267 -13.30 -15.62 -44.62
CA HIS A 267 -14.65 -15.19 -44.96
C HIS A 267 -14.60 -13.71 -45.33
N LEU A 268 -14.83 -13.40 -46.60
CA LEU A 268 -14.62 -12.06 -47.16
C LEU A 268 -15.67 -11.06 -46.66
N GLU A 269 -16.94 -11.45 -46.52
CA GLU A 269 -17.98 -10.50 -46.05
C GLU A 269 -17.82 -10.12 -44.58
N THR A 270 -17.43 -11.09 -43.74
CA THR A 270 -17.23 -10.84 -42.31
C THR A 270 -15.81 -10.38 -41.97
N GLN A 271 -14.89 -10.41 -42.94
CA GLN A 271 -13.47 -10.13 -42.75
C GLN A 271 -12.91 -10.89 -41.54
N GLN A 272 -13.15 -12.20 -41.53
CA GLN A 272 -12.69 -13.12 -40.48
C GLN A 272 -11.86 -14.26 -41.07
N LEU A 273 -10.83 -14.64 -40.34
CA LEU A 273 -10.07 -15.87 -40.56
C LEU A 273 -10.32 -16.81 -39.39
N VAL A 274 -10.69 -18.05 -39.69
CA VAL A 274 -10.86 -19.12 -38.71
C VAL A 274 -9.95 -20.29 -39.06
N ALA A 275 -9.07 -20.66 -38.14
CA ALA A 275 -8.20 -21.82 -38.26
C ALA A 275 -8.86 -23.04 -37.59
N TYR A 276 -8.93 -24.16 -38.32
CA TYR A 276 -9.48 -25.44 -37.87
C TYR A 276 -8.40 -26.52 -37.86
N GLN A 277 -8.38 -27.30 -36.80
CA GLN A 277 -7.64 -28.55 -36.67
C GLN A 277 -8.65 -29.70 -36.61
N ASP A 278 -8.58 -30.60 -37.58
CA ASP A 278 -9.43 -31.80 -37.65
C ASP A 278 -10.93 -31.47 -37.56
N GLY A 279 -11.33 -30.41 -38.25
CA GLY A 279 -12.72 -29.93 -38.32
C GLY A 279 -13.18 -29.06 -37.15
N CYS A 280 -12.39 -28.92 -36.08
CA CYS A 280 -12.72 -28.06 -34.96
C CYS A 280 -11.85 -26.79 -34.94
N PRO A 281 -12.46 -25.61 -34.72
CA PRO A 281 -11.70 -24.36 -34.73
C PRO A 281 -10.76 -24.28 -33.53
N VAL A 282 -9.57 -23.75 -33.77
CA VAL A 282 -8.52 -23.53 -32.77
C VAL A 282 -8.18 -22.06 -32.58
N MET A 283 -8.45 -21.22 -33.60
CA MET A 283 -8.24 -19.77 -33.55
C MET A 283 -9.23 -19.07 -34.48
N ALA A 284 -9.66 -17.86 -34.11
CA ALA A 284 -10.40 -16.96 -34.99
C ALA A 284 -9.85 -15.54 -34.80
N MET A 285 -9.75 -14.78 -35.89
CA MET A 285 -9.20 -13.42 -35.86
C MET A 285 -9.78 -12.56 -36.99
N PRO A 286 -9.98 -11.25 -36.76
CA PRO A 286 -10.31 -10.33 -37.83
C PRO A 286 -9.14 -10.22 -38.81
N VAL A 287 -9.48 -9.98 -40.08
CA VAL A 287 -8.51 -9.76 -41.15
C VAL A 287 -8.86 -8.52 -41.96
N THR A 288 -7.97 -8.15 -42.86
CA THR A 288 -8.26 -7.21 -43.95
C THR A 288 -7.80 -7.81 -45.27
N THR A 289 -8.75 -8.06 -46.17
CA THR A 289 -8.49 -8.69 -47.47
C THR A 289 -8.26 -7.67 -48.58
N GLY A 290 -8.13 -8.17 -49.81
CA GLY A 290 -8.01 -7.36 -51.02
C GLY A 290 -9.17 -6.40 -51.20
N ARG A 291 -8.85 -5.17 -51.57
CA ARG A 291 -9.83 -4.13 -51.94
C ARG A 291 -10.70 -4.57 -53.13
N PRO A 292 -11.87 -3.97 -53.37
CA PRO A 292 -12.76 -4.37 -54.47
C PRO A 292 -12.11 -4.37 -55.86
N ALA A 293 -11.16 -3.46 -56.11
CA ALA A 293 -10.43 -3.37 -57.37
C ALA A 293 -9.33 -4.44 -57.53
N LEU A 294 -8.90 -5.06 -56.43
CA LEU A 294 -7.85 -6.09 -56.35
C LEU A 294 -8.26 -7.11 -55.27
N PRO A 295 -9.38 -7.83 -55.49
CA PRO A 295 -9.96 -8.68 -54.47
C PRO A 295 -9.06 -9.87 -54.17
N THR A 296 -9.16 -10.41 -52.96
CA THR A 296 -8.59 -11.73 -52.66
C THR A 296 -9.39 -12.80 -53.40
N ASP A 297 -8.69 -13.68 -54.11
CA ASP A 297 -9.33 -14.73 -54.92
C ASP A 297 -10.13 -15.72 -54.05
N ARG A 298 -11.34 -16.04 -54.50
CA ARG A 298 -12.18 -17.09 -53.91
C ARG A 298 -11.71 -18.45 -54.39
N GLY A 299 -11.79 -19.46 -53.52
CA GLY A 299 -11.45 -20.82 -53.89
C GLY A 299 -10.83 -21.63 -52.76
N THR A 300 -10.33 -22.80 -53.12
CA THR A 300 -9.59 -23.68 -52.20
C THR A 300 -8.14 -23.76 -52.66
N PHE A 301 -7.25 -23.39 -51.77
CA PHE A 301 -5.82 -23.25 -51.98
C PHE A 301 -5.05 -24.03 -50.90
N ARG A 302 -3.72 -23.92 -50.91
CA ARG A 302 -2.84 -24.48 -49.89
C ARG A 302 -1.69 -23.55 -49.60
N ILE A 303 -1.26 -23.49 -48.34
CA ILE A 303 0.01 -22.86 -48.00
C ILE A 303 1.15 -23.64 -48.67
N PHE A 304 1.84 -23.05 -49.64
CA PHE A 304 2.96 -23.72 -50.33
C PHE A 304 4.31 -23.05 -50.06
N TYR A 305 4.32 -21.87 -49.46
CA TYR A 305 5.55 -21.18 -49.07
C TYR A 305 5.34 -20.42 -47.76
N LYS A 306 6.38 -20.40 -46.90
CA LYS A 306 6.38 -19.70 -45.61
C LYS A 306 7.75 -19.07 -45.37
N THR A 307 7.77 -17.84 -44.90
CA THR A 307 9.01 -17.16 -44.45
C THR A 307 8.72 -16.20 -43.29
N PRO A 308 9.59 -16.11 -42.27
CA PRO A 308 9.42 -15.17 -41.18
C PRO A 308 9.54 -13.71 -41.63
N TRP A 309 10.23 -13.45 -42.74
CA TRP A 309 10.40 -12.12 -43.34
C TRP A 309 10.29 -12.22 -44.86
N TYR A 310 9.48 -11.36 -45.47
CA TYR A 310 9.33 -11.26 -46.92
C TYR A 310 9.39 -9.81 -47.36
N HIS A 311 10.16 -9.53 -48.41
CA HIS A 311 10.30 -8.19 -48.98
C HIS A 311 9.36 -8.06 -50.17
N MET A 312 8.22 -7.42 -49.95
CA MET A 312 7.21 -7.21 -50.99
C MET A 312 7.63 -6.07 -51.92
N VAL A 313 7.58 -6.32 -53.22
CA VAL A 313 7.87 -5.33 -54.27
C VAL A 313 6.66 -5.23 -55.18
N SER A 314 6.16 -4.01 -55.37
CA SER A 314 4.96 -3.78 -56.17
C SER A 314 5.15 -4.20 -57.63
N PRO A 315 4.21 -4.97 -58.20
CA PRO A 315 4.20 -5.27 -59.62
C PRO A 315 3.73 -4.08 -60.46
N TRP A 316 3.14 -3.06 -59.82
CA TRP A 316 2.71 -1.83 -60.50
C TRP A 316 3.83 -0.78 -60.51
N PRO A 317 3.98 -0.01 -61.59
CA PRO A 317 4.98 1.06 -61.64
C PRO A 317 4.59 2.23 -60.73
N LYS A 318 5.60 3.00 -60.29
CA LYS A 318 5.40 4.28 -59.59
C LYS A 318 4.48 5.19 -60.41
N GLY A 319 3.42 5.70 -59.78
CA GLY A 319 2.37 6.50 -60.43
C GLY A 319 1.07 5.73 -60.71
N SER A 320 1.09 4.40 -60.62
CA SER A 320 -0.14 3.60 -60.58
C SER A 320 -0.94 3.90 -59.30
N PRO A 321 -2.28 3.93 -59.36
CA PRO A 321 -3.11 4.01 -58.15
C PRO A 321 -2.97 2.78 -57.23
N PHE A 322 -2.35 1.70 -57.71
CA PHE A 322 -2.08 0.45 -56.98
C PHE A 322 -0.59 0.29 -56.61
N TYR A 323 0.22 1.31 -56.85
CA TYR A 323 1.63 1.27 -56.46
C TYR A 323 1.75 1.25 -54.93
N TYR A 324 2.59 0.36 -54.42
CA TYR A 324 3.05 0.38 -53.03
C TYR A 324 4.59 0.39 -52.98
N PRO A 325 5.20 1.10 -52.01
CA PRO A 325 6.65 1.09 -51.84
C PRO A 325 7.14 -0.29 -51.40
N PRO A 326 8.39 -0.67 -51.70
CA PRO A 326 8.97 -1.90 -51.17
C PRO A 326 8.84 -1.95 -49.65
N THR A 327 8.27 -3.03 -49.14
CA THR A 327 7.87 -3.15 -47.72
C THR A 327 8.26 -4.52 -47.19
N TRP A 328 8.84 -4.55 -45.99
CA TRP A 328 9.06 -5.80 -45.27
C TRP A 328 7.79 -6.20 -44.52
N VAL A 329 7.37 -7.44 -44.72
CA VAL A 329 6.31 -8.08 -43.95
C VAL A 329 6.87 -9.29 -43.22
N ARG A 330 6.25 -9.63 -42.10
CA ARG A 330 6.57 -10.72 -41.20
C ARG A 330 5.57 -11.86 -41.36
N TYR A 331 6.04 -13.07 -41.02
CA TYR A 331 5.23 -14.29 -40.96
C TYR A 331 4.42 -14.55 -42.23
N ALA A 332 5.03 -14.31 -43.39
CA ALA A 332 4.37 -14.43 -44.68
C ALA A 332 4.11 -15.90 -45.03
N MET A 333 2.86 -16.21 -45.37
CA MET A 333 2.43 -17.54 -45.83
C MET A 333 1.72 -17.42 -47.17
N GLU A 334 2.36 -17.88 -48.23
CA GLU A 334 1.83 -17.80 -49.60
C GLU A 334 0.83 -18.92 -49.85
N PHE A 335 -0.34 -18.58 -50.39
CA PHE A 335 -1.39 -19.55 -50.66
C PHE A 335 -1.94 -19.48 -52.09
N VAL A 336 -1.73 -18.37 -52.81
CA VAL A 336 -1.99 -18.28 -54.26
C VAL A 336 -0.66 -18.00 -54.97
N GLY A 337 -0.40 -18.70 -56.08
CA GLY A 337 0.86 -18.64 -56.84
C GLY A 337 1.12 -17.34 -57.59
N ASP A 338 0.37 -16.28 -57.31
CA ASP A 338 0.47 -14.95 -57.89
C ASP A 338 1.16 -13.94 -56.93
N GLY A 339 1.63 -14.41 -55.77
CA GLY A 339 2.17 -13.58 -54.71
C GLY A 339 1.15 -13.11 -53.69
N THR A 340 0.02 -13.81 -53.53
CA THR A 340 -0.95 -13.56 -52.46
C THR A 340 -0.56 -14.28 -51.17
N PHE A 341 -0.36 -13.50 -50.10
CA PHE A 341 0.08 -13.98 -48.79
C PHE A 341 -0.94 -13.69 -47.69
N ILE A 342 -0.90 -14.51 -46.65
CA ILE A 342 -1.34 -14.12 -45.30
C ILE A 342 -0.09 -13.55 -44.59
N HIS A 343 -0.16 -12.32 -44.07
CA HIS A 343 0.98 -11.65 -43.42
C HIS A 343 0.55 -10.50 -42.51
N ASN A 344 1.48 -9.89 -41.76
CA ASN A 344 1.18 -8.71 -40.93
C ASN A 344 1.13 -7.41 -41.74
N ALA A 345 0.43 -6.41 -41.23
CA ALA A 345 0.45 -5.06 -41.80
C ALA A 345 0.71 -4.03 -40.69
N ASP A 346 1.98 -3.76 -40.39
CA ASP A 346 2.39 -2.80 -39.33
C ASP A 346 1.89 -1.37 -39.57
N TRP A 347 1.57 -1.04 -40.82
CA TRP A 347 1.02 0.25 -41.20
C TRP A 347 -0.49 0.36 -40.94
N GLN A 348 -1.17 -0.75 -40.66
CA GLN A 348 -2.60 -0.80 -40.45
C GLN A 348 -2.89 -0.76 -38.93
N PRO A 349 -3.62 0.25 -38.43
CA PRO A 349 -4.04 0.31 -37.03
C PRO A 349 -4.86 -0.91 -36.62
N ASP A 350 -4.61 -1.45 -35.42
CA ASP A 350 -5.26 -2.68 -34.94
C ASP A 350 -6.79 -2.58 -34.89
N ASP A 351 -7.35 -1.40 -34.61
CA ASP A 351 -8.79 -1.15 -34.55
C ASP A 351 -9.46 -1.04 -35.94
N SER A 352 -8.68 -1.11 -37.03
CA SER A 352 -9.18 -0.97 -38.40
C SER A 352 -9.38 -2.30 -39.14
N TYR A 353 -9.09 -3.44 -38.51
CA TYR A 353 -9.34 -4.78 -39.06
C TYR A 353 -10.80 -5.22 -38.87
N GLY A 354 -11.27 -6.18 -39.66
CA GLY A 354 -12.63 -6.72 -39.57
C GLY A 354 -13.60 -6.09 -40.57
N PRO A 355 -14.93 -6.23 -40.36
CA PRO A 355 -15.94 -5.90 -41.36
C PRO A 355 -15.79 -4.49 -41.95
N GLY A 356 -15.73 -4.40 -43.28
CA GLY A 356 -15.60 -3.14 -44.02
C GLY A 356 -14.17 -2.64 -44.19
N SER A 357 -13.18 -3.29 -43.58
CA SER A 357 -11.76 -2.93 -43.71
C SER A 357 -11.22 -3.07 -45.14
N GLU A 358 -11.81 -3.95 -45.96
CA GLU A 358 -11.55 -4.12 -47.39
C GLU A 358 -11.95 -2.90 -48.24
N TYR A 359 -12.80 -2.01 -47.71
CA TYR A 359 -13.12 -0.72 -48.31
C TYR A 359 -12.31 0.45 -47.72
N GLY A 360 -11.53 0.17 -46.68
CA GLY A 360 -10.75 1.16 -45.95
C GLY A 360 -9.44 1.57 -46.66
N PRO A 361 -8.76 2.60 -46.14
CA PRO A 361 -7.50 3.08 -46.71
C PRO A 361 -6.35 2.05 -46.61
N TYR A 362 -6.47 1.05 -45.73
CA TYR A 362 -5.47 0.00 -45.50
C TYR A 362 -5.76 -1.30 -46.24
N ALA A 363 -6.87 -1.37 -46.99
CA ALA A 363 -7.26 -2.55 -47.73
C ALA A 363 -6.12 -3.06 -48.63
N SER A 364 -5.93 -4.37 -48.69
CA SER A 364 -4.75 -4.95 -49.34
C SER A 364 -4.88 -4.89 -50.88
N HIS A 365 -3.82 -5.35 -51.56
CA HIS A 365 -3.78 -5.55 -53.02
C HIS A 365 -4.08 -7.02 -53.41
N GLY A 366 -4.73 -7.78 -52.53
CA GLY A 366 -5.06 -9.21 -52.73
C GLY A 366 -4.66 -10.07 -51.52
N CYS A 367 -3.60 -9.68 -50.81
CA CYS A 367 -3.14 -10.35 -49.59
C CYS A 367 -4.17 -10.29 -48.45
N VAL A 368 -3.94 -11.07 -47.40
CA VAL A 368 -4.77 -11.10 -46.20
C VAL A 368 -3.93 -10.60 -45.03
N HIS A 369 -4.23 -9.39 -44.57
CA HIS A 369 -3.57 -8.81 -43.41
C HIS A 369 -4.12 -9.43 -42.12
N VAL A 370 -3.24 -9.75 -41.19
CA VAL A 370 -3.56 -10.25 -39.85
C VAL A 370 -2.74 -9.46 -38.83
N GLN A 371 -3.34 -9.13 -37.68
CA GLN A 371 -2.63 -8.50 -36.57
C GLN A 371 -1.45 -9.39 -36.10
N ASP A 372 -0.35 -8.77 -35.66
CA ASP A 372 0.90 -9.46 -35.32
C ASP A 372 0.72 -10.59 -34.30
N GLY A 373 0.03 -10.34 -33.18
CA GLY A 373 -0.14 -11.32 -32.11
C GLY A 373 -0.82 -12.61 -32.56
N PRO A 374 -2.05 -12.53 -33.11
CA PRO A 374 -2.73 -13.68 -33.70
C PRO A 374 -1.92 -14.33 -34.83
N LEU A 375 -1.23 -13.54 -35.66
CA LEU A 375 -0.46 -14.06 -36.78
C LEU A 375 0.73 -14.92 -36.33
N VAL A 376 1.41 -14.58 -35.22
CA VAL A 376 2.50 -15.42 -34.68
C VAL A 376 1.98 -16.82 -34.34
N LYS A 377 0.80 -16.90 -33.68
CA LYS A 377 0.15 -18.16 -33.33
C LYS A 377 -0.25 -18.94 -34.59
N LEU A 378 -0.87 -18.25 -35.56
CA LEU A 378 -1.28 -18.85 -36.83
C LEU A 378 -0.09 -19.38 -37.63
N TYR A 379 0.99 -18.60 -37.73
CA TYR A 379 2.21 -18.97 -38.44
C TYR A 379 2.92 -20.16 -37.78
N ALA A 380 2.97 -20.21 -36.45
CA ALA A 380 3.55 -21.36 -35.75
C ALA A 380 2.72 -22.64 -35.96
N TRP A 381 1.40 -22.51 -35.99
CA TRP A 381 0.48 -23.63 -36.16
C TRP A 381 0.44 -24.16 -37.60
N ALA A 382 0.26 -23.30 -38.61
CA ALA A 382 0.02 -23.71 -39.99
C ALA A 382 1.25 -24.37 -40.65
N GLN A 383 1.09 -25.58 -41.19
CA GLN A 383 2.13 -26.32 -41.92
C GLN A 383 2.04 -26.04 -43.43
N LEU A 384 3.14 -26.31 -44.14
CA LEU A 384 3.08 -26.40 -45.61
C LEU A 384 2.06 -27.48 -46.00
N GLY A 385 1.17 -27.15 -46.92
CA GLY A 385 0.05 -27.99 -47.35
C GLY A 385 -1.25 -27.73 -46.60
N ALA A 386 -1.26 -26.92 -45.52
CA ALA A 386 -2.49 -26.50 -44.85
C ALA A 386 -3.46 -25.87 -45.86
N VAL A 387 -4.72 -26.30 -45.83
CA VAL A 387 -5.73 -25.85 -46.80
C VAL A 387 -6.15 -24.44 -46.45
N VAL A 388 -6.27 -23.57 -47.45
CA VAL A 388 -6.85 -22.23 -47.29
C VAL A 388 -8.10 -22.17 -48.15
N HIS A 389 -9.26 -21.91 -47.55
CA HIS A 389 -10.49 -21.72 -48.28
C HIS A 389 -10.98 -20.30 -48.12
N VAL A 390 -11.19 -19.64 -49.24
CA VAL A 390 -11.67 -18.26 -49.31
C VAL A 390 -13.07 -18.28 -49.89
N SER A 391 -14.03 -17.81 -49.10
CA SER A 391 -15.43 -17.69 -49.48
C SER A 391 -15.96 -16.31 -49.10
N ASP A 392 -17.14 -15.98 -49.62
CA ASP A 392 -17.88 -14.83 -49.11
C ASP A 392 -18.29 -15.01 -47.67
#